data_AF-A0A4V1M4Q2-F1
#
_entry.id   AF-A0A4V1M4Q2-F1
#
_cell.length_a   1.000
_cell.length_b   1.000
_cell.length_c   1.000
_cell.angle_alpha   90.00
_cell.angle_beta   90.00
_cell.angle_gamma   90.00
#
_symmetry.space_group_name_H-M   'P 1'
#
loop_
_entity.id
_entity.type
_entity.pdbx_description
1 polymer ?
#
loop_
_entity_poly.entity_id
_entity_poly.type
_entity_poly.pdbx_seq_one_letter_code
_entity_poly.pdbx_strand_id
1 'polypeptide(L)' 'MHPLLGVPERQLACAEYIQALEECHARGWIRYLGACNSQRRELVLCLRKERLNRTARNREEAKVRTAKKKEVWAELEREG' A
#
# COMPACT_ATOMS: atom_id res chain seq x y z
N MET A 1 10.87 -9.59 -10.83
CA MET A 1 10.51 -8.32 -11.47
C MET A 1 9.29 -7.81 -10.75
N HIS A 2 9.46 -6.80 -9.92
CA HIS A 2 8.41 -6.24 -9.08
C HIS A 2 8.02 -4.84 -9.57
N PRO A 3 7.23 -4.72 -10.65
CA PRO A 3 6.83 -3.42 -11.17
C PRO A 3 5.95 -2.60 -10.21
N LEU A 4 5.34 -3.24 -9.19
CA LEU A 4 4.54 -2.58 -8.16
C LEU A 4 5.33 -1.98 -6.99
N LEU A 5 6.67 -2.11 -6.97
CA LEU A 5 7.55 -1.61 -5.90
C LEU A 5 8.16 -0.22 -6.21
N GLY A 6 7.41 0.66 -6.89
CA GLY A 6 7.92 1.99 -7.28
C GLY A 6 7.94 3.05 -6.17
N VAL A 7 7.48 2.75 -4.95
CA VAL A 7 7.37 3.75 -3.86
C VAL A 7 8.01 3.22 -2.57
N PRO A 8 9.20 3.69 -2.20
CA PRO A 8 9.98 3.17 -1.06
C PRO A 8 9.24 3.19 0.28
N GLU A 9 8.48 4.26 0.58
CA GLU A 9 7.76 4.35 1.86
C GLU A 9 6.69 3.25 2.01
N ARG A 10 6.13 2.76 0.89
CA ARG A 10 5.10 1.70 0.89
C ARG A 10 5.68 0.31 1.11
N GLN A 11 7.00 0.19 1.14
CA GLN A 11 7.73 -1.08 1.19
C GLN A 11 8.35 -1.34 2.55
N LEU A 12 8.60 -0.29 3.35
CA LEU A 12 9.15 -0.42 4.70
C LEU A 12 8.34 -1.40 5.56
N ALA A 13 7.00 -1.30 5.51
CA ALA A 13 6.11 -2.17 6.26
C ALA A 13 6.13 -3.65 5.82
N CYS A 14 6.61 -3.94 4.61
CA CYS A 14 6.70 -5.29 4.04
C CYS A 14 8.14 -5.71 3.72
N ALA A 15 9.14 -5.01 4.25
CA ALA A 15 10.54 -5.17 3.87
C ALA A 15 11.06 -6.60 4.08
N GLU A 16 10.66 -7.24 5.19
CA GLU A 16 11.04 -8.62 5.51
C GLU A 16 10.50 -9.62 4.46
N TYR A 17 9.26 -9.44 3.99
CA TYR A 17 8.67 -10.30 2.95
C TYR A 17 9.27 -10.04 1.57
N ILE A 18 9.69 -8.81 1.30
CA ILE A 18 10.41 -8.45 0.06
C ILE A 18 11.77 -9.14 0.07
N GLN A 19 12.53 -9.01 1.15
CA GLN A 19 13.84 -9.66 1.32
C GLN A 19 13.74 -11.18 1.18
N ALA A 20 12.77 -11.83 1.85
CA ALA A 20 12.57 -13.26 1.74
C ALA A 20 12.30 -13.74 0.30
N LEU A 21 11.55 -12.96 -0.47
CA LEU A 21 11.29 -13.28 -1.88
C LEU A 21 12.51 -13.00 -2.77
N GLU A 22 13.29 -11.96 -2.47
CA GLU A 22 14.56 -11.65 -3.16
C GLU A 22 15.61 -12.73 -2.91
N GLU A 23 15.77 -13.19 -1.68
CA GLU A 23 16.64 -14.31 -1.32
C GLU A 23 16.23 -15.60 -2.05
N CYS A 24 14.93 -15.88 -2.16
CA CYS A 24 14.46 -17.02 -2.93
C CYS A 24 14.78 -16.87 -4.43
N HIS A 25 14.60 -15.66 -4.99
CA HIS A 25 14.95 -15.37 -6.37
C HIS A 25 16.47 -15.40 -6.64
N ALA A 26 17.31 -15.14 -5.63
CA ALA A 26 18.76 -15.23 -5.74
C ALA A 26 19.26 -16.67 -5.95
N ARG A 27 18.44 -17.69 -5.68
CA ARG A 27 18.75 -19.12 -5.88
C ARG A 27 18.69 -19.57 -7.35
N GLY A 28 18.65 -18.63 -8.31
CA GLY A 28 18.74 -18.92 -9.74
C GLY A 28 17.43 -19.39 -10.35
N TRP A 29 17.47 -20.46 -11.16
CA TRP A 29 16.33 -20.86 -12.02
C TRP A 29 15.12 -21.41 -11.27
N ILE A 30 15.26 -21.79 -9.99
CA ILE A 30 14.15 -22.37 -9.20
C ILE A 30 12.95 -21.43 -9.08
N ARG A 31 13.16 -20.11 -9.23
CA ARG A 31 12.09 -19.12 -9.25
C ARG A 31 11.10 -19.32 -10.38
N TYR A 32 11.56 -19.86 -11.52
CA TYR A 32 10.72 -20.09 -12.70
C TYR A 32 9.89 -21.36 -12.56
N LEU A 33 10.27 -22.26 -11.65
CA LEU A 33 9.56 -23.49 -11.33
C LEU A 33 8.51 -23.30 -10.22
N GLY A 34 8.30 -22.07 -9.75
CA GLY A 34 7.32 -21.77 -8.69
C GLY A 34 7.79 -22.11 -7.27
N ALA A 35 9.08 -22.42 -7.07
CA ALA A 35 9.63 -22.72 -5.74
C ALA A 35 9.49 -21.57 -4.72
N CYS A 36 9.31 -20.33 -5.21
CA CYS A 36 9.16 -19.12 -4.38
C CYS A 36 7.70 -18.71 -4.12
N ASN A 37 6.73 -19.60 -4.37
CA ASN A 37 5.31 -19.26 -4.28
C ASN A 37 4.84 -18.93 -2.86
N SER A 38 5.44 -19.54 -1.83
CA SER A 38 5.10 -19.25 -0.43
C SER A 38 5.53 -17.84 -0.04
N GLN A 39 6.78 -17.45 -0.30
CA GLN A 39 7.30 -16.10 -0.03
C GLN A 39 6.51 -15.05 -0.81
N ARG A 40 6.17 -15.35 -2.08
CA ARG A 40 5.29 -14.51 -2.89
C ARG A 40 3.92 -14.32 -2.26
N ARG A 41 3.32 -15.38 -1.70
CA ARG A 41 2.01 -15.31 -1.06
C ARG A 41 2.04 -14.39 0.15
N GLU A 42 3.04 -14.54 1.01
CA GLU A 42 3.22 -13.69 2.19
C GLU A 42 3.38 -12.21 1.82
N LEU A 43 4.21 -11.92 0.81
CA LEU A 43 4.38 -10.56 0.31
C LEU A 43 3.06 -9.97 -0.21
N VAL A 44 2.27 -10.75 -0.96
CA VAL A 44 0.95 -10.31 -1.47
C VAL A 44 -0.02 -10.01 -0.33
N LEU A 45 -0.02 -10.82 0.73
CA LEU A 45 -0.86 -10.59 1.91
C LEU A 45 -0.46 -9.29 2.62
N CYS A 46 0.83 -9.07 2.82
CA CYS A 46 1.34 -7.85 3.43
C CYS A 46 0.95 -6.60 2.61
N LEU A 47 1.23 -6.60 1.29
CA LEU A 47 0.91 -5.48 0.41
C LEU A 47 -0.60 -5.22 0.32
N ARG A 48 -1.43 -6.27 0.37
CA ARG A 48 -2.88 -6.14 0.42
C ARG A 48 -3.34 -5.46 1.70
N LYS A 49 -2.79 -5.85 2.86
CA LYS A 49 -3.07 -5.22 4.15
C LYS A 49 -2.70 -3.74 4.12
N GLU A 50 -1.51 -3.42 3.62
CA GLU A 50 -1.05 -2.02 3.55
C GLU A 50 -1.93 -1.17 2.62
N ARG A 51 -2.34 -1.72 1.48
CA ARG A 51 -3.31 -1.06 0.59
C ARG A 51 -4.61 -0.74 1.31
N LEU A 52 -5.14 -1.67 2.11
CA LEU A 52 -6.38 -1.46 2.86
C LEU A 52 -6.21 -0.37 3.92
N ASN A 53 -5.12 -0.41 4.69
CA ASN A 53 -4.79 0.61 5.69
C ASN A 53 -4.71 2.01 5.09
N ARG A 54 -3.98 2.16 3.97
CA ARG A 54 -3.88 3.44 3.25
C ARG A 54 -5.24 3.89 2.73
N THR A 55 -6.03 2.98 2.17
CA THR A 55 -7.37 3.32 1.65
C THR A 55 -8.29 3.80 2.77
N ALA A 56 -8.22 3.18 3.95
CA ALA A 56 -8.96 3.60 5.13
C ALA A 56 -8.54 5.01 5.59
N ARG A 57 -7.22 5.26 5.73
CA ARG A 57 -6.69 6.59 6.07
C ARG A 57 -7.14 7.67 5.09
N ASN A 58 -6.99 7.41 3.79
CA ASN A 58 -7.42 8.35 2.75
C ASN A 58 -8.93 8.63 2.81
N ARG A 59 -9.73 7.63 3.18
CA ARG A 59 -11.18 7.80 3.35
C ARG A 59 -11.50 8.72 4.54
N GLU A 60 -10.85 8.53 5.68
CA GLU A 60 -11.06 9.39 6.85
C GLU A 60 -10.58 10.83 6.57
N GLU A 61 -9.40 11.00 5.97
CA GLU A 61 -8.89 12.31 5.57
C GLU A 61 -9.83 13.01 4.56
N ALA A 62 -10.42 12.25 3.62
CA ALA A 62 -11.39 12.77 2.68
C ALA A 62 -12.68 13.24 3.36
N LYS A 63 -13.16 12.55 4.41
CA LYS A 63 -14.31 12.99 5.21
C LYS A 63 -14.01 14.30 5.91
N VAL A 64 -12.85 14.41 6.58
CA VAL A 64 -12.42 15.63 7.27
C VAL A 64 -12.33 16.81 6.29
N ARG A 65 -11.70 16.60 5.13
CA ARG A 65 -11.62 17.62 4.08
C ARG A 65 -12.99 18.03 3.55
N THR A 66 -13.90 17.07 3.38
CA THR A 66 -15.27 17.35 2.95
C THR A 66 -16.05 18.15 3.98
N ALA A 67 -15.92 17.81 5.27
CA ALA A 67 -16.57 18.54 6.35
C ALA A 67 -16.09 20.00 6.42
N LYS A 68 -14.77 20.21 6.41
CA LYS A 68 -14.18 21.57 6.38
C LYS A 68 -14.64 22.38 5.18
N LYS A 69 -14.70 21.77 4.00
CA LYS A 69 -15.23 22.44 2.80
C LYS A 69 -16.66 22.90 3.02
N LYS A 70 -17.54 22.02 3.52
CA LYS A 70 -18.94 22.35 3.77
C LYS A 70 -19.11 23.48 4.79
N GLU A 71 -18.31 23.46 5.85
CA GLU A 71 -18.31 24.52 6.87
C GLU A 71 -17.95 25.88 6.27
N VAL A 72 -16.85 25.94 5.50
CA VAL A 72 -16.43 27.18 4.81
C VAL A 72 -17.49 27.68 3.83
N TRP A 73 -18.09 26.78 3.04
CA TRP A 73 -19.17 27.17 2.11
C TRP A 73 -20.39 27.74 2.86
N ALA A 74 -20.79 27.13 3.97
CA ALA A 74 -21.92 27.60 4.79
C ALA A 74 -21.62 28.92 5.54
N GLU A 75 -20.36 29.23 5.82
CA GLU A 75 -19.95 30.53 6.35
C GLU A 75 -20.05 31.62 5.28
N LEU A 76 -19.50 31.37 4.09
CA LEU A 76 -19.60 32.28 2.94
C LEU A 76 -21.05 32.58 2.55
N GLU A 77 -21.94 31.58 2.59
CA GLU A 77 -23.38 31.75 2.31
C GLU A 77 -24.11 32.57 3.39
N ARG A 78 -23.59 32.67 4.62
CA ARG A 78 -24.19 33.47 5.69
C ARG A 78 -23.70 34.92 5.69
N GLU A 79 -22.50 35.17 5.17
CA GLU A 79 -21.89 36.49 5.11
C GLU A 79 -22.22 37.29 3.83
N GLY A 80 -22.68 36.60 2.78
CA GLY A 80 -23.10 37.20 1.50
C GLY A 80 -24.60 37.46 1.41
#